data_AF-A0A954ITP7-F1
#
_entry.id   AF-A0A954ITP7-F1
#
_cell.length_a   1.000
_cell.length_b   1.000
_cell.length_c   1.000
_cell.angle_alpha   90.00
_cell.angle_beta   90.00
_cell.angle_gamma   90.00
#
_symmetry.space_group_name_H-M   'P 1'
#
loop_
_entity.id
_entity.type
_entity.pdbx_description
1 polymer ?
#
loop_
_entity_poly.entity_id
_entity_poly.type
_entity_poly.pdbx_seq_one_letter_code
_entity_poly.pdbx_strand_id
1 'polypeptide(L)'
;MTKNRADNKKSPGLLRRVLRAGFGILLGLVCWILIRESLVKRSIAEVRQVVSKQGGRMGSIHIGLASEYAISFQDKQFTSAELSELSVLEKLAKWKTVHVVVYLIDTNITDQDIRQLREQCPQCHFYRNVDEEILFDR
;
A
#
# COMPACT_ATOMS: atom_id res chain seq x y z
N MET A 1 63.35 2.15 39.91
CA MET A 1 62.14 1.33 39.69
C MET A 1 61.00 2.27 39.26
N THR A 2 60.89 2.57 37.97
CA THR A 2 59.90 3.51 37.42
C THR A 2 58.75 2.74 36.79
N LYS A 3 57.55 2.89 37.37
CA LYS A 3 56.29 2.34 36.86
C LYS A 3 55.88 3.14 35.62
N ASN A 4 56.00 2.56 34.43
CA ASN A 4 55.40 3.09 33.21
C ASN A 4 53.89 2.85 33.26
N ARG A 5 53.14 3.91 33.59
CA ARG A 5 51.67 3.95 33.50
C ARG A 5 51.33 4.19 32.03
N ALA A 6 50.87 3.16 31.33
CA ALA A 6 50.38 3.29 29.98
C ALA A 6 49.09 4.12 29.99
N ASP A 7 49.21 5.38 29.57
CA ASP A 7 48.08 6.27 29.30
C ASP A 7 47.24 5.70 28.15
N ASN A 8 46.17 4.99 28.51
CA ASN A 8 45.14 4.56 27.58
C ASN A 8 44.27 5.78 27.19
N LYS A 9 44.83 6.70 26.40
CA LYS A 9 44.08 7.79 25.75
C LYS A 9 43.20 7.20 24.65
N LYS A 10 42.02 6.68 25.02
CA LYS A 10 40.95 6.39 24.06
C LYS A 10 40.61 7.68 23.33
N SER A 11 41.02 7.76 22.07
CA SER A 11 40.95 8.96 21.23
C SER A 11 39.51 9.50 21.13
N PRO A 12 39.18 10.63 21.77
CA PRO A 12 37.81 11.15 21.86
C PRO A 12 37.22 11.55 20.50
N GLY A 13 38.07 11.71 19.47
CA GLY A 13 37.66 12.00 18.10
C GLY A 13 36.99 10.83 17.40
N LEU A 14 37.34 9.58 17.73
CA LEU A 14 36.80 8.39 17.06
C LEU A 14 35.37 8.09 17.54
N LEU A 15 35.14 8.21 18.85
CA LEU A 15 33.82 8.04 19.46
C LEU A 15 32.82 9.10 18.94
N ARG A 16 33.23 10.36 18.82
CA ARG A 16 32.39 11.44 18.25
C ARG A 16 32.06 11.21 16.77
N ARG A 17 32.98 10.66 15.97
CA ARG A 17 32.72 10.34 14.56
C ARG A 17 31.71 9.20 14.41
N VAL A 18 31.85 8.14 15.20
CA VAL A 18 30.91 7.01 15.20
C VAL A 18 29.51 7.46 15.67
N LEU A 19 29.43 8.28 16.71
CA LEU A 19 28.15 8.82 17.19
C LEU A 19 27.45 9.71 16.15
N ARG A 20 28.20 10.56 15.42
CA ARG A 20 27.64 11.38 14.34
C ARG A 20 27.17 10.55 13.15
N ALA A 21 27.95 9.54 12.75
CA ALA A 21 27.56 8.62 11.69
C ALA A 21 26.31 7.81 12.07
N GLY A 22 26.27 7.27 13.29
CA GLY A 22 25.11 6.56 13.81
C GLY A 22 23.85 7.43 13.89
N PHE A 23 24.00 8.70 14.30
CA PHE A 23 22.89 9.66 14.32
C PHE A 23 22.38 9.98 12.90
N GLY A 24 23.28 10.13 11.93
CA GLY A 24 22.91 10.34 10.52
C GLY A 24 22.14 9.15 9.93
N ILE A 25 22.59 7.92 10.22
CA ILE A 25 21.89 6.69 9.80
C ILE A 25 20.50 6.62 10.44
N LEU A 26 20.39 6.91 11.75
CA LEU A 26 19.12 6.89 12.46
C LEU A 26 18.13 7.89 11.86
N LEU A 27 18.56 9.14 11.61
CA LEU A 27 17.74 10.15 10.96
C LEU A 27 17.33 9.73 9.55
N GLY A 28 18.25 9.13 8.78
CA GLY A 28 17.95 8.60 7.45
C GLY A 28 16.84 7.53 7.50
N LEU A 29 16.94 6.59 8.45
CA LEU A 29 15.92 5.54 8.64
C LEU A 29 14.57 6.12 9.06
N VAL A 30 14.55 7.06 10.01
CA VAL A 30 13.30 7.73 10.43
C VAL A 30 12.67 8.50 9.27
N CYS A 31 13.47 9.27 8.53
CA CYS A 31 12.99 10.02 7.37
C CYS A 31 12.42 9.08 6.28
N TRP A 32 13.10 7.96 6.02
CA TRP A 32 12.63 6.94 5.08
C TRP A 32 11.27 6.35 5.50
N ILE A 33 11.10 6.02 6.79
CA ILE A 33 9.83 5.50 7.32
C ILE A 33 8.71 6.53 7.14
N LEU A 34 8.95 7.79 7.50
CA LEU A 34 7.95 8.86 7.38
C LEU A 34 7.54 9.12 5.92
N ILE A 35 8.50 9.12 4.99
CA ILE A 35 8.23 9.26 3.56
C ILE A 35 7.36 8.09 3.09
N ARG A 36 7.72 6.86 3.46
CA ARG A 36 6.95 5.67 3.08
C ARG A 36 5.52 5.72 3.59
N GLU A 37 5.31 6.08 4.86
CA GLU A 37 3.97 6.24 5.43
C GLU A 37 3.15 7.33 4.71
N SER A 38 3.80 8.46 4.38
CA SER A 38 3.17 9.54 3.63
C SER A 38 2.73 9.09 2.24
N LEU A 39 3.58 8.32 1.54
CA LEU A 39 3.24 7.77 0.22
C LEU A 39 2.06 6.80 0.30
N VAL A 40 2.03 5.91 1.30
CA VAL A 40 0.91 4.99 1.52
C VAL A 40 -0.39 5.77 1.77
N LYS A 41 -0.36 6.77 2.66
CA LYS A 41 -1.52 7.62 2.96
C LYS A 41 -2.04 8.36 1.72
N ARG A 42 -1.14 8.87 0.88
CA ARG A 42 -1.50 9.50 -0.40
C ARG A 42 -2.17 8.52 -1.35
N SER A 43 -1.63 7.30 -1.49
CA SER A 43 -2.24 6.25 -2.31
C SER A 43 -3.65 5.89 -1.82
N ILE A 44 -3.84 5.77 -0.51
CA ILE A 44 -5.16 5.51 0.09
C ILE A 44 -6.14 6.65 -0.22
N ALA A 45 -5.70 7.91 -0.05
CA ALA A 45 -6.55 9.07 -0.30
C ALA A 45 -6.97 9.16 -1.78
N GLU A 46 -6.03 8.94 -2.70
CA GLU A 46 -6.29 8.96 -4.13
C GLU A 46 -7.26 7.83 -4.54
N VAL A 47 -7.00 6.60 -4.09
CA VAL A 47 -7.90 5.46 -4.35
C VAL A 47 -9.28 5.73 -3.78
N ARG A 48 -9.38 6.21 -2.54
CA ARG A 48 -10.66 6.54 -1.91
C ARG A 48 -11.43 7.61 -2.71
N GLN A 49 -10.73 8.61 -3.22
CA GLN A 49 -11.36 9.66 -4.04
C GLN A 49 -11.93 9.08 -5.34
N VAL A 50 -11.17 8.26 -6.06
CA VAL A 50 -11.65 7.63 -7.30
C VAL A 50 -12.80 6.67 -7.01
N VAL A 51 -12.65 5.78 -6.02
CA VAL A 51 -13.70 4.83 -5.62
C VAL A 51 -14.99 5.57 -5.29
N SER A 52 -14.91 6.62 -4.47
CA SER A 52 -16.08 7.43 -4.09
C SER A 52 -16.68 8.17 -5.30
N LYS A 53 -15.86 8.70 -6.21
CA LYS A 53 -16.32 9.34 -7.45
C LYS A 53 -17.10 8.37 -8.33
N GLN A 54 -16.66 7.12 -8.36
CA GLN A 54 -17.30 6.03 -9.12
C GLN A 54 -18.49 5.39 -8.37
N GLY A 55 -18.93 5.96 -7.25
CA GLY A 55 -20.06 5.47 -6.46
C GLY A 55 -19.75 4.25 -5.58
N GLY A 56 -18.48 3.85 -5.51
CA GLY A 56 -18.03 2.73 -4.69
C GLY A 56 -17.81 3.10 -3.23
N ARG A 57 -17.73 2.06 -2.39
CA ARG A 57 -17.41 2.16 -0.97
C ARG A 57 -16.10 1.44 -0.68
N MET A 58 -15.29 2.03 0.19
CA MET A 58 -14.00 1.48 0.60
C MET A 58 -13.97 1.32 2.11
N GLY A 59 -13.92 0.08 2.58
CA GLY A 59 -13.65 -0.30 3.96
C GLY A 59 -12.19 -0.73 4.13
N SER A 60 -11.73 -0.76 5.38
CA SER A 60 -10.40 -1.27 5.72
C SER A 60 -10.40 -2.08 7.01
N ILE A 61 -9.59 -3.14 7.03
CA ILE A 61 -9.30 -3.95 8.20
C ILE A 61 -7.78 -3.95 8.38
N HIS A 62 -7.31 -3.68 9.59
CA HIS A 62 -5.89 -3.64 9.92
C HIS A 62 -5.54 -4.79 10.87
N ILE A 63 -4.65 -5.68 10.45
CA ILE A 63 -4.19 -6.83 11.24
C ILE A 63 -2.67 -6.71 11.40
N GLY A 64 -2.24 -6.15 12.53
CA GLY A 64 -0.82 -5.89 12.80
C GLY A 64 -0.22 -4.90 11.78
N LEU A 65 0.77 -5.36 11.01
CA LEU A 65 1.40 -4.57 9.94
C LEU A 65 0.70 -4.75 8.58
N ALA A 66 -0.21 -5.71 8.45
CA ALA A 66 -0.96 -5.94 7.22
C ALA A 66 -2.29 -5.16 7.25
N SER A 67 -2.74 -4.72 6.08
CA SER A 67 -4.01 -4.03 5.89
C SER A 67 -4.76 -4.67 4.72
N GLU A 68 -6.04 -4.94 4.92
CA GLU A 68 -6.93 -5.36 3.85
C GLU A 68 -7.90 -4.21 3.55
N TYR A 69 -8.09 -3.92 2.26
CA TYR A 69 -9.06 -2.94 1.80
C TYR A 69 -10.13 -3.64 0.97
N ALA A 70 -11.34 -3.62 1.48
CA ALA A 70 -12.52 -4.10 0.78
C ALA A 70 -13.16 -2.92 0.04
N ILE A 71 -13.21 -3.00 -1.28
CA ILE A 71 -13.80 -2.02 -2.17
C ILE A 71 -15.04 -2.66 -2.78
N SER A 72 -16.17 -1.97 -2.75
CA SER A 72 -17.43 -2.50 -3.29
C SER A 72 -18.08 -1.47 -4.21
N PHE A 73 -18.55 -1.94 -5.36
CA PHE A 73 -19.37 -1.20 -6.29
C PHE A 73 -20.68 -1.96 -6.45
N GLN A 74 -21.80 -1.32 -6.11
CA GLN A 74 -23.12 -1.93 -6.15
C GLN A 74 -23.99 -1.16 -7.15
N ASP A 75 -24.71 -1.87 -8.01
CA ASP A 75 -25.64 -1.33 -9.02
C ASP A 75 -24.98 -0.34 -10.02
N LYS A 76 -23.64 -0.27 -10.04
CA LYS A 76 -22.90 0.69 -10.86
C LYS A 76 -22.73 0.16 -12.28
N GLN A 77 -23.24 0.94 -13.23
CA GLN A 77 -23.00 0.76 -14.65
C GLN A 77 -21.75 1.56 -15.04
N PHE A 78 -20.68 0.87 -15.39
CA PHE A 78 -19.41 1.48 -15.77
C PHE A 78 -19.34 1.72 -17.29
N THR A 79 -18.77 2.86 -17.64
CA THR A 79 -18.23 3.12 -18.98
C THR A 79 -16.79 2.62 -19.09
N SER A 80 -16.28 2.42 -20.31
CA SER A 80 -14.88 2.02 -20.52
C SER A 80 -13.87 3.03 -19.94
N ALA A 81 -14.22 4.33 -19.93
CA ALA A 81 -13.40 5.37 -19.34
C ALA A 81 -13.35 5.25 -17.80
N GLU A 82 -14.50 5.01 -17.15
CA GLU A 82 -14.59 4.81 -15.70
C GLU A 82 -13.88 3.53 -15.25
N LEU A 83 -13.97 2.44 -16.03
CA LEU A 83 -13.21 1.22 -15.79
C LEU A 83 -11.70 1.47 -15.78
N SER A 84 -11.22 2.27 -16.74
CA SER A 84 -9.80 2.64 -16.84
C SER A 84 -9.33 3.45 -15.63
N GLU A 85 -10.21 4.25 -15.00
CA GLU A 85 -9.88 4.98 -13.75
C GLU A 85 -9.62 4.02 -12.58
N LEU A 86 -10.16 2.79 -12.59
CA LEU A 86 -9.90 1.79 -11.54
C LEU A 86 -8.47 1.25 -11.56
N SER A 87 -7.67 1.52 -12.59
CA SER A 87 -6.23 1.23 -12.58
C SER A 87 -5.49 1.88 -11.40
N VAL A 88 -6.04 2.95 -10.81
CA VAL A 88 -5.50 3.61 -9.61
C VAL A 88 -5.37 2.65 -8.41
N LEU A 89 -6.16 1.56 -8.37
CA LEU A 89 -6.10 0.53 -7.32
C LEU A 89 -4.72 -0.11 -7.20
N GLU A 90 -3.96 -0.19 -8.30
CA GLU A 90 -2.59 -0.69 -8.32
C GLU A 90 -1.67 0.11 -7.37
N LYS A 91 -1.92 1.43 -7.22
CA LYS A 91 -1.14 2.29 -6.32
C LYS A 91 -1.26 1.86 -4.86
N LEU A 92 -2.37 1.25 -4.49
CA LEU A 92 -2.61 0.71 -3.15
C LEU A 92 -2.15 -0.75 -3.06
N ALA A 93 -2.40 -1.55 -4.09
CA ALA A 93 -2.06 -2.97 -4.08
C ALA A 93 -0.54 -3.24 -4.19
N LYS A 94 0.26 -2.31 -4.74
CA LYS A 94 1.73 -2.48 -4.84
C LYS A 94 2.45 -2.58 -3.49
N TRP A 95 1.78 -2.20 -2.40
CA TRP A 95 2.36 -2.27 -1.07
C TRP A 95 2.21 -3.69 -0.55
N LYS A 96 3.32 -4.43 -0.36
CA LYS A 96 3.32 -5.84 0.10
C LYS A 96 2.51 -6.14 1.37
N THR A 97 2.25 -5.12 2.18
CA THR A 97 1.46 -5.22 3.42
C THR A 97 -0.02 -4.93 3.18
N VAL A 98 -0.44 -4.78 1.93
CA VAL A 98 -1.78 -4.33 1.57
C VAL A 98 -2.42 -5.35 0.63
N HIS A 99 -3.57 -5.87 1.04
CA HIS A 99 -4.44 -6.70 0.22
C HIS A 99 -5.62 -5.87 -0.24
N VAL A 100 -5.90 -5.87 -1.55
CA VAL A 100 -7.02 -5.13 -2.13
C VAL A 100 -8.03 -6.13 -2.69
N VAL A 101 -9.23 -6.08 -2.15
CA VAL A 101 -10.35 -6.94 -2.55
C VAL A 101 -11.43 -6.05 -3.13
N VAL A 102 -11.88 -6.35 -4.34
CA VAL A 102 -12.87 -5.57 -5.09
C VAL A 102 -14.10 -6.42 -5.36
N TYR A 103 -15.24 -5.98 -4.88
CA TYR A 103 -16.55 -6.59 -5.08
C TYR A 103 -17.35 -5.77 -6.09
N LEU A 104 -17.78 -6.43 -7.16
CA LEU A 104 -18.58 -5.88 -8.25
C LEU A 104 -19.95 -6.55 -8.20
N ILE A 105 -20.92 -5.87 -7.60
CA ILE A 105 -22.25 -6.41 -7.30
C ILE A 105 -23.26 -5.77 -8.26
N ASP A 106 -23.94 -6.59 -9.05
CA ASP A 106 -24.98 -6.16 -10.01
C ASP A 106 -24.50 -5.05 -10.97
N THR A 107 -23.25 -5.20 -11.45
CA THR A 107 -22.60 -4.28 -12.40
C THR A 107 -22.62 -4.85 -13.82
N ASN A 108 -22.45 -3.99 -14.84
CA ASN A 108 -22.26 -4.42 -16.24
C ASN A 108 -20.85 -4.94 -16.57
N ILE A 109 -19.97 -5.12 -15.57
CA ILE A 109 -18.60 -5.57 -15.81
C ILE A 109 -18.61 -7.02 -16.24
N THR A 110 -17.90 -7.31 -17.34
CA THR A 110 -17.77 -8.67 -17.90
C THR A 110 -16.50 -9.36 -17.42
N ASP A 111 -16.37 -10.65 -17.66
CA ASP A 111 -15.16 -11.41 -17.29
C ASP A 111 -13.94 -10.95 -18.09
N GLN A 112 -14.14 -10.44 -19.32
CA GLN A 112 -13.08 -9.83 -20.11
C GLN A 112 -12.56 -8.55 -19.45
N ASP A 113 -13.46 -7.70 -18.94
CA ASP A 113 -13.07 -6.48 -18.21
C ASP A 113 -12.31 -6.84 -16.93
N ILE A 114 -12.75 -7.89 -16.21
CA ILE A 114 -12.05 -8.39 -15.02
C ILE A 114 -10.64 -8.88 -15.37
N ARG A 115 -10.46 -9.59 -16.49
CA ARG A 115 -9.12 -10.00 -16.94
C ARG A 115 -8.24 -8.79 -17.23
N GLN A 116 -8.74 -7.78 -17.92
CA GLN A 116 -8.01 -6.54 -18.17
C GLN A 116 -7.66 -5.81 -16.87
N LEU A 117 -8.58 -5.72 -15.91
CA LEU A 117 -8.34 -5.13 -14.60
C LEU A 117 -7.30 -5.92 -13.80
N ARG A 118 -7.27 -7.25 -13.89
CA ARG A 118 -6.24 -8.10 -13.28
C ARG A 118 -4.87 -7.93 -13.94
N GLU A 119 -4.81 -7.71 -15.25
CA GLU A 119 -3.55 -7.39 -15.94
C GLU A 119 -2.98 -6.04 -15.46
N GLN A 120 -3.85 -5.05 -15.21
CA GLN A 120 -3.46 -3.75 -14.69
C GLN A 120 -3.14 -3.75 -13.18
N CYS A 121 -3.87 -4.53 -12.39
CA CYS A 121 -3.64 -4.70 -10.95
C CYS A 121 -3.56 -6.20 -10.58
N PRO A 122 -2.41 -6.86 -10.80
CA PRO A 122 -2.27 -8.30 -10.55
C PRO A 122 -2.33 -8.67 -9.06
N GLN A 123 -2.17 -7.70 -8.16
CA GLN A 123 -2.29 -7.90 -6.71
C GLN A 123 -3.69 -7.59 -6.18
N CYS A 124 -4.62 -7.14 -7.03
CA CYS A 124 -6.02 -6.94 -6.67
C CYS A 124 -6.80 -8.24 -6.89
N HIS A 125 -7.70 -8.56 -5.95
CA HIS A 125 -8.63 -9.67 -6.09
C HIS A 125 -10.01 -9.13 -6.47
N PHE A 126 -10.50 -9.51 -7.65
CA PHE A 126 -11.81 -9.08 -8.15
C PHE A 126 -12.82 -10.21 -8.01
N TYR A 127 -13.95 -9.90 -7.39
CA TYR A 127 -15.11 -10.76 -7.19
C TYR A 127 -16.32 -10.11 -7.85
N ARG A 128 -17.02 -10.88 -8.68
CA ARG A 128 -18.25 -10.45 -9.34
C ARG A 128 -19.42 -11.22 -8.72
N ASN A 129 -20.45 -10.50 -8.34
CA ASN A 129 -21.71 -11.06 -7.85
C ASN A 129 -22.82 -10.56 -8.78
N VAL A 130 -23.57 -11.48 -9.37
CA VAL A 130 -24.71 -11.20 -10.24
C VAL A 130 -25.87 -11.99 -9.67
N ASP A 131 -26.98 -11.32 -9.38
CA ASP A 131 -28.21 -11.98 -8.91
C ASP A 131 -28.01 -12.83 -7.64
N GLU A 132 -27.21 -12.33 -6.69
CA GLU A 132 -26.87 -12.98 -5.40
C GLU A 132 -26.02 -14.26 -5.51
N GLU A 133 -25.58 -14.68 -6.70
CA GLU A 133 -24.59 -15.75 -6.89
C GLU A 133 -23.16 -15.20 -6.96
N ILE A 134 -22.31 -15.60 -6.00
CA ILE A 134 -20.87 -15.31 -6.06
C ILE A 134 -20.23 -16.19 -7.13
N LEU A 135 -20.00 -15.62 -8.31
CA LEU A 135 -19.26 -16.27 -9.38
C LEU A 135 -17.77 -16.26 -9.04
N PHE A 136 -17.27 -17.40 -8.55
CA PHE A 136 -15.83 -17.64 -8.38
C PHE A 136 -15.25 -18.08 -9.72
N ASP A 137 -14.69 -17.15 -10.49
CA ASP A 137 -13.87 -17.54 -11.66
C ASP A 137 -12.52 -18.06 -11.15
N ARG A 138 -12.28 -19.36 -11.34
CA ARG A 138 -11.04 -20.08 -10.95
C ARG A 138 -9.84 -19.64 -11.78
#